data_AF-A0A087A0H6-F1
#
_entry.id   AF-A0A087A0H6-F1
#
_cell.length_a   1.000
_cell.length_b   1.000
_cell.length_c   1.000
_cell.angle_alpha   90.00
_cell.angle_beta   90.00
_cell.angle_gamma   90.00
#
_symmetry.space_group_name_H-M   'P 1'
#
loop_
_entity.id
_entity.type
_entity.pdbx_description
1 polymer ?
#
loop_
_entity_poly.entity_id
_entity_poly.type
_entity_poly.pdbx_seq_one_letter_code
_entity_poly.pdbx_strand_id
1 'polypeptide(L)'
;MVLRYRGIDVSQSVLADDMNADPRTGTEYVDLARVVNRYLFGVDDANPNDAGYRVQTMEIGDTDPATARTFAERATADLDNGDPVFTAIDVHALYPAFSHANHMIVITGYDADANGTVTRWTYRDPWYRVQDETRDGLKTVTADALINAIISNEEPAYVW
;
A
#
# COMPACT_ATOMS: atom_id res chain seq x y z
N MET A 1 -0.80 9.86 -6.01
CA MET A 1 -1.29 8.88 -7.02
C MET A 1 -2.74 8.52 -6.78
N VAL A 2 -3.09 8.03 -5.59
CA VAL A 2 -4.46 7.68 -5.18
C VAL A 2 -5.45 8.85 -5.34
N LEU A 3 -5.13 10.04 -4.82
CA LEU A 3 -6.01 11.22 -4.97
C LEU A 3 -6.30 11.55 -6.44
N ARG A 4 -5.27 11.50 -7.29
CA ARG A 4 -5.42 11.75 -8.73
C ARG A 4 -6.28 10.70 -9.43
N TYR A 5 -6.24 9.44 -8.97
CA TYR A 5 -7.15 8.40 -9.46
C TYR A 5 -8.62 8.73 -9.15
N ARG A 6 -8.89 9.43 -8.05
CA ARG A 6 -10.20 9.98 -7.69
C ARG A 6 -10.47 11.39 -8.27
N GLY A 7 -9.63 11.87 -9.20
CA GLY A 7 -9.80 13.17 -9.85
C GLY A 7 -9.40 14.39 -9.01
N ILE A 8 -8.71 14.17 -7.88
CA ILE A 8 -8.26 15.23 -6.98
C ILE A 8 -6.79 15.53 -7.27
N ASP A 9 -6.49 16.77 -7.68
CA ASP A 9 -5.13 17.22 -7.97
C ASP A 9 -4.55 18.00 -6.78
N VAL A 10 -3.51 17.44 -6.17
CA VAL A 10 -2.76 18.03 -5.05
C VAL A 10 -1.29 17.78 -5.28
N SER A 11 -0.45 18.79 -5.07
CA SER A 11 0.99 18.65 -5.25
C SER A 11 1.60 17.77 -4.16
N GLN A 12 2.72 17.11 -4.48
CA GLN A 12 3.47 16.34 -3.48
C GLN A 12 3.98 17.22 -2.33
N SER A 13 4.30 18.50 -2.57
CA SER A 13 4.73 19.41 -1.49
C SER A 13 3.63 19.68 -0.48
N VAL A 14 2.39 19.91 -0.94
CA VAL A 14 1.24 20.11 -0.06
C VAL A 14 0.93 18.82 0.70
N LEU A 15 0.97 17.66 0.03
CA LEU A 15 0.76 16.38 0.70
C LEU A 15 1.85 16.08 1.73
N ALA A 16 3.11 16.41 1.44
CA ALA A 16 4.21 16.24 2.39
C ALA A 16 3.98 17.09 3.66
N ASP A 17 3.57 18.34 3.50
CA ASP A 17 3.24 19.22 4.63
C ASP A 17 2.03 18.68 5.41
N ASP A 18 0.95 18.27 4.73
CA ASP A 18 -0.27 17.72 5.34
C ASP A 18 -0.01 16.44 6.13
N MET A 19 0.93 15.62 5.65
CA MET A 19 1.34 14.33 6.22
C MET A 19 2.50 14.44 7.23
N ASN A 20 2.91 15.66 7.59
CA ASN A 20 4.06 15.89 8.49
C ASN A 20 5.34 15.17 8.04
N ALA A 21 5.60 15.10 6.73
CA ALA A 21 6.71 14.34 6.19
C ALA A 21 8.05 14.94 6.60
N ASP A 22 8.93 14.12 7.17
CA ASP A 22 10.32 14.47 7.42
C ASP A 22 11.20 14.03 6.22
N PRO A 23 12.12 14.87 5.74
CA PRO A 23 12.95 14.55 4.58
C PRO A 23 13.95 13.40 4.80
N ARG A 24 14.12 12.92 6.04
CA ARG A 24 15.03 11.81 6.40
C ARG A 24 14.27 10.55 6.74
N THR A 25 13.17 10.66 7.48
CA THR A 25 12.41 9.50 7.98
C THR A 25 11.09 9.25 7.24
N GLY A 26 10.66 10.18 6.39
CA GLY A 26 9.41 10.04 5.65
C GLY A 26 8.18 10.41 6.48
N THR A 27 7.09 9.68 6.27
CA THR A 27 5.76 9.95 6.84
C THR A 27 5.31 8.76 7.66
N GLU A 28 4.73 9.02 8.83
CA GLU A 28 4.07 8.00 9.65
C GLU A 28 2.81 7.47 8.95
N TYR A 29 2.56 6.16 9.01
CA TYR A 29 1.40 5.55 8.34
C TYR A 29 0.06 6.14 8.80
N VAL A 30 -0.03 6.56 10.07
CA VAL A 30 -1.23 7.22 10.62
C VAL A 30 -1.47 8.59 9.99
N ASP A 31 -0.42 9.34 9.67
CA ASP A 31 -0.55 10.62 8.98
C ASP A 31 -0.92 10.42 7.51
N LEU A 32 -0.38 9.39 6.86
CA LEU A 32 -0.82 8.99 5.52
C LEU A 32 -2.32 8.67 5.52
N ALA A 33 -2.78 7.79 6.42
CA ALA A 33 -4.19 7.40 6.54
C ALA A 33 -5.09 8.62 6.81
N ARG A 34 -4.69 9.48 7.75
CA ARG A 34 -5.41 10.71 8.08
C ARG A 34 -5.58 11.62 6.86
N VAL A 35 -4.51 11.85 6.11
CA VAL A 35 -4.55 12.76 4.97
C VAL A 35 -5.37 12.18 3.82
N VAL A 36 -5.21 10.91 3.47
CA VAL A 36 -6.03 10.30 2.41
C VAL A 36 -7.51 10.29 2.81
N ASN A 37 -7.83 10.06 4.08
CA ASN A 37 -9.20 10.13 4.57
C ASN A 37 -9.81 11.51 4.46
N ARG A 38 -9.04 12.55 4.82
CA ARG A 38 -9.51 13.93 4.73
C ARG A 38 -9.92 14.28 3.31
N TYR A 39 -9.12 13.87 2.32
CA TYR A 39 -9.38 14.17 0.92
C TYR A 39 -10.51 13.32 0.31
N LEU A 40 -10.65 12.05 0.70
CA LEU A 40 -11.58 11.12 0.05
C LEU A 40 -12.92 10.96 0.78
N PHE A 41 -12.93 11.07 2.10
CA PHE A 41 -14.10 10.79 2.94
C PHE A 41 -14.51 11.98 3.80
N GLY A 42 -13.72 13.07 3.83
CA GLY A 42 -14.03 14.28 4.59
C GLY A 42 -13.89 14.10 6.11
N VAL A 43 -13.16 13.07 6.55
CA VAL A 43 -12.86 12.77 7.95
C VAL A 43 -11.36 12.57 8.11
N ASP A 44 -10.81 12.91 9.27
CA ASP A 44 -9.39 12.65 9.56
C ASP A 44 -9.20 11.21 10.05
N ASP A 45 -9.97 10.82 11.07
CA ASP A 45 -9.93 9.47 11.64
C ASP A 45 -11.17 8.68 11.23
N ALA A 46 -10.98 7.62 10.45
CA ALA A 46 -12.06 6.70 10.12
C ALA A 46 -12.50 5.92 11.36
N ASN A 47 -13.78 5.98 11.70
CA ASN A 47 -14.36 5.04 12.66
C ASN A 47 -14.19 3.62 12.12
N PRO A 48 -13.90 2.60 12.96
CA PRO A 48 -13.80 1.21 12.52
C PRO A 48 -14.97 0.71 11.65
N ASN A 49 -16.17 1.27 11.81
CA ASN A 49 -17.36 0.86 11.07
C ASN A 49 -17.73 1.77 9.89
N ASP A 50 -17.07 2.92 9.74
CA ASP A 50 -17.37 3.88 8.67
C ASP A 50 -16.38 3.74 7.50
N ALA A 51 -16.71 4.34 6.36
CA ALA A 51 -15.81 4.41 5.21
C ALA A 51 -14.54 5.20 5.56
N GLY A 52 -13.39 4.67 5.17
CA GLY A 52 -12.10 5.30 5.36
C GLY A 52 -10.97 4.31 5.58
N TYR A 53 -9.77 4.75 5.20
CA TYR A 53 -8.50 4.08 5.33
C TYR A 53 -8.06 3.92 6.79
N ARG A 54 -7.48 2.76 7.10
CA ARG A 54 -7.01 2.36 8.42
C ARG A 54 -5.63 1.76 8.30
N VAL A 55 -4.77 2.04 9.27
CA VAL A 55 -3.46 1.38 9.36
C VAL A 55 -3.65 0.01 10.00
N GLN A 56 -3.13 -1.03 9.35
CA GLN A 56 -2.93 -2.35 9.95
C GLN A 56 -1.45 -2.68 9.95
N THR A 57 -0.90 -2.92 11.15
CA THR A 57 0.46 -3.46 11.31
C THR A 57 0.47 -4.98 11.24
N MET A 58 1.60 -5.55 10.83
CA MET A 58 1.86 -6.99 10.84
C MET A 58 3.12 -7.27 11.67
N GLU A 59 3.27 -8.51 12.14
CA GLU A 59 4.51 -8.90 12.82
C GLU A 59 5.63 -9.15 11.80
N ILE A 60 6.86 -8.74 12.15
CA ILE A 60 8.04 -9.04 11.33
C ILE A 60 8.24 -10.55 11.30
N GLY A 61 8.36 -11.11 10.09
CA GLY A 61 8.51 -12.55 9.87
C GLY A 61 7.25 -13.37 10.20
N ASP A 62 6.06 -12.77 10.21
CA ASP A 62 4.80 -13.49 10.43
C ASP A 62 4.64 -14.64 9.42
N THR A 63 4.34 -15.83 9.93
CA THR A 63 4.13 -17.05 9.13
C THR A 63 2.72 -17.62 9.27
N ASP A 64 1.82 -16.97 10.02
CA ASP A 64 0.43 -17.40 10.15
C ASP A 64 -0.33 -17.13 8.83
N PRO A 65 -0.83 -18.19 8.16
CA PRO A 65 -1.62 -18.03 6.95
C PRO A 65 -2.90 -17.19 7.16
N ALA A 66 -3.39 -17.07 8.38
CA ALA A 66 -4.53 -16.21 8.71
C ALA A 66 -4.23 -14.72 8.49
N THR A 67 -3.00 -14.28 8.72
CA THR A 67 -2.59 -12.89 8.47
C THR A 67 -2.61 -12.58 6.98
N ALA A 68 -2.01 -13.44 6.17
CA ALA A 68 -2.03 -13.31 4.71
C ALA A 68 -3.46 -13.32 4.14
N ARG A 69 -4.33 -14.20 4.68
CA ARG A 69 -5.74 -14.25 4.31
C ARG A 69 -6.48 -12.97 4.69
N THR A 70 -6.28 -12.45 5.90
CA THR A 70 -6.93 -11.21 6.37
C THR A 70 -6.49 -10.01 5.52
N PHE A 71 -5.20 -9.93 5.18
CA PHE A 71 -4.70 -8.93 4.25
C PHE A 71 -5.41 -9.03 2.88
N ALA A 72 -5.48 -10.23 2.31
CA ALA A 72 -6.12 -10.43 1.01
C ALA A 72 -7.60 -10.04 1.05
N GLU A 73 -8.36 -10.49 2.04
CA GLU A 73 -9.79 -10.18 2.20
C GLU A 73 -10.05 -8.66 2.26
N ARG A 74 -9.24 -7.93 3.04
CA ARG A 74 -9.36 -6.47 3.16
C ARG A 74 -8.96 -5.77 1.87
N ALA A 75 -7.81 -6.12 1.32
CA ALA A 75 -7.28 -5.46 0.14
C ALA A 75 -8.19 -5.69 -1.09
N THR A 76 -8.75 -6.88 -1.27
CA THR A 76 -9.70 -7.11 -2.37
C THR A 76 -11.00 -6.34 -2.15
N ALA A 77 -11.52 -6.27 -0.92
CA ALA A 77 -12.72 -5.51 -0.63
C ALA A 77 -12.58 -4.02 -0.99
N ASP A 78 -11.43 -3.41 -0.68
CA ASP A 78 -11.18 -2.00 -1.04
C ASP A 78 -11.00 -1.83 -2.55
N LEU A 79 -10.22 -2.71 -3.18
CA LEU A 79 -10.00 -2.67 -4.62
C LEU A 79 -11.30 -2.85 -5.41
N ASP A 80 -12.21 -3.71 -4.94
CA ASP A 80 -13.55 -3.89 -5.52
C ASP A 80 -14.43 -2.63 -5.38
N ASN A 81 -14.21 -1.83 -4.34
CA ASN A 81 -14.82 -0.50 -4.16
C ASN A 81 -14.05 0.62 -4.90
N GLY A 82 -12.97 0.27 -5.60
CA GLY A 82 -12.11 1.19 -6.34
C GLY A 82 -11.16 1.98 -5.44
N ASP A 83 -10.90 1.53 -4.23
CA ASP A 83 -9.97 2.13 -3.27
C ASP A 83 -8.61 1.40 -3.33
N PRO A 84 -7.55 2.05 -3.84
CA PRO A 84 -6.20 1.47 -3.87
C PRO A 84 -5.64 1.28 -2.46
N VAL A 85 -4.84 0.24 -2.25
CA VAL A 85 -4.29 -0.11 -0.93
C VAL A 85 -2.83 0.33 -0.86
N PHE A 86 -2.42 1.00 0.21
CA PHE A 86 -1.02 1.33 0.43
C PHE A 86 -0.35 0.19 1.19
N THR A 87 0.87 -0.17 0.83
CA THR A 87 1.56 -1.29 1.45
C THR A 87 3.04 -1.00 1.67
N ALA A 88 3.50 -1.19 2.91
CA ALA A 88 4.89 -1.09 3.28
C ALA A 88 5.59 -2.41 2.93
N ILE A 89 6.70 -2.33 2.19
CA ILE A 89 7.47 -3.48 1.73
C ILE A 89 8.95 -3.24 1.95
N ASP A 90 9.71 -4.29 2.23
CA ASP A 90 11.16 -4.24 2.11
C ASP A 90 11.51 -4.17 0.62
N VAL A 91 12.17 -3.08 0.21
CA VAL A 91 12.62 -2.89 -1.18
C VAL A 91 13.45 -4.07 -1.65
N HIS A 92 14.34 -4.62 -0.82
CA HIS A 92 15.20 -5.73 -1.20
C HIS A 92 14.40 -7.00 -1.52
N ALA A 93 13.30 -7.24 -0.79
CA ALA A 93 12.47 -8.42 -0.99
C ALA A 93 11.78 -8.44 -2.36
N LEU A 94 11.39 -7.28 -2.89
CA LEU A 94 10.85 -7.17 -4.26
C LEU A 94 11.91 -6.91 -5.32
N TYR A 95 13.01 -6.25 -4.94
CA TYR A 95 14.06 -5.80 -5.83
C TYR A 95 15.45 -6.11 -5.24
N PRO A 96 15.94 -7.36 -5.38
CA PRO A 96 17.17 -7.83 -4.72
C PRO A 96 18.46 -7.08 -5.10
N ALA A 97 18.41 -6.24 -6.13
CA ALA A 97 19.52 -5.39 -6.55
C ALA A 97 19.74 -4.16 -5.64
N PHE A 98 18.78 -3.82 -4.76
CA PHE A 98 18.89 -2.71 -3.82
C PHE A 98 19.09 -3.21 -2.39
N SER A 99 19.52 -2.32 -1.50
CA SER A 99 19.65 -2.62 -0.07
C SER A 99 18.27 -2.70 0.60
N HIS A 100 18.23 -3.37 1.76
CA HIS A 100 17.06 -3.38 2.64
C HIS A 100 16.68 -1.95 3.02
N ALA A 101 15.39 -1.62 2.88
CA ALA A 101 14.83 -0.32 3.26
C ALA A 101 13.30 -0.42 3.32
N ASN A 102 12.69 0.29 4.27
CA ASN A 102 11.24 0.53 4.26
C ASN A 102 10.85 1.36 3.02
N HIS A 103 9.79 0.94 2.32
CA HIS A 103 9.24 1.64 1.18
C HIS A 103 7.74 1.40 1.01
N MET A 104 7.05 2.41 0.50
CA MET A 104 5.61 2.36 0.26
C MET A 104 5.28 2.17 -1.22
N ILE A 105 4.48 1.16 -1.52
CA ILE A 105 3.86 0.93 -2.83
C ILE A 105 2.33 1.09 -2.74
N VAL A 106 1.69 1.22 -3.91
CA VAL A 106 0.22 1.29 -4.01
C VAL A 106 -0.28 0.11 -4.84
N ILE A 107 -1.05 -0.78 -4.23
CA ILE A 107 -1.75 -1.86 -4.91
C ILE A 107 -2.99 -1.29 -5.60
N THR A 108 -3.19 -1.64 -6.86
CA THR A 108 -4.25 -1.10 -7.72
C THR A 108 -5.12 -2.18 -8.36
N GLY A 109 -4.85 -3.46 -8.08
CA GLY A 109 -5.64 -4.57 -8.60
C GLY A 109 -5.06 -5.92 -8.21
N TYR A 110 -5.75 -7.00 -8.59
CA TYR A 110 -5.35 -8.36 -8.27
C TYR A 110 -5.90 -9.37 -9.29
N ASP A 111 -5.25 -10.52 -9.38
CA ASP A 111 -5.73 -11.69 -10.10
C ASP A 111 -6.10 -12.79 -9.10
N ALA A 112 -7.24 -13.46 -9.27
CA ALA A 112 -7.67 -14.57 -8.44
C ALA A 112 -7.86 -15.86 -9.25
N ASP A 113 -7.70 -17.01 -8.59
CA ASP A 113 -8.02 -18.31 -9.16
C ASP A 113 -9.54 -18.57 -9.22
N ALA A 114 -9.95 -19.73 -9.73
CA ALA A 114 -11.36 -20.11 -9.85
C ALA A 114 -12.10 -20.22 -8.50
N ASN A 115 -11.36 -20.32 -7.39
CA ASN A 115 -11.90 -20.38 -6.04
C ASN A 115 -11.94 -18.99 -5.36
N GLY A 116 -11.51 -17.93 -6.06
CA GLY A 116 -11.40 -16.60 -5.51
C GLY A 116 -10.12 -16.35 -4.69
N THR A 117 -9.16 -17.28 -4.72
CA THR A 117 -7.88 -17.10 -4.01
C THR A 117 -7.00 -16.15 -4.80
N VAL A 118 -6.53 -15.06 -4.17
CA VAL A 118 -5.62 -14.12 -4.82
C VAL A 118 -4.31 -14.82 -5.17
N THR A 119 -3.91 -14.74 -6.43
CA THR A 119 -2.67 -15.33 -6.96
C THR A 119 -1.61 -14.27 -7.24
N ARG A 120 -2.03 -13.07 -7.65
CA ARG A 120 -1.14 -11.95 -7.96
C ARG A 120 -1.76 -10.62 -7.55
N TRP A 121 -0.89 -9.67 -7.21
CA TRP A 121 -1.23 -8.28 -7.00
C TRP A 121 -0.64 -7.43 -8.12
N THR A 122 -1.43 -6.47 -8.60
CA THR A 122 -0.99 -5.40 -9.49
C THR A 122 -0.75 -4.15 -8.66
N TYR A 123 0.41 -3.53 -8.81
CA TYR A 123 0.79 -2.36 -8.02
C TYR A 123 1.55 -1.34 -8.83
N ARG A 124 1.67 -0.14 -8.27
CA ARG A 124 2.52 0.94 -8.74
C ARG A 124 3.49 1.33 -7.64
N ASP A 125 4.75 1.42 -8.03
CA ASP A 125 5.83 1.87 -7.17
C ASP A 125 6.12 3.35 -7.48
N PRO A 126 6.12 4.28 -6.51
CA PRO A 126 6.40 5.69 -6.77
C PRO A 126 7.89 5.98 -6.99
N TRP A 127 8.79 5.02 -6.73
CA TRP A 127 10.22 5.27 -6.80
C TRP A 127 10.74 5.25 -8.23
N TYR A 128 11.31 6.38 -8.67
CA TYR A 128 11.76 6.57 -10.05
C TYR A 128 12.79 5.53 -10.52
N ARG A 129 13.54 4.89 -9.62
CA ARG A 129 14.61 3.91 -9.95
C ARG A 129 14.09 2.55 -10.39
N VAL A 130 12.84 2.25 -10.12
CA VAL A 130 12.22 0.97 -10.43
C VAL A 130 11.05 1.12 -11.39
N GLN A 131 10.88 2.27 -12.06
CA GLN A 131 9.77 2.48 -12.98
C GLN A 131 9.79 1.47 -14.14
N ASP A 132 8.59 1.11 -14.61
CA ASP A 132 8.39 0.26 -15.79
C ASP A 132 7.76 1.10 -16.91
N GLU A 133 8.59 1.68 -17.77
CA GLU A 133 8.11 2.51 -18.89
C GLU A 133 7.27 1.72 -19.91
N THR A 134 7.36 0.38 -19.92
CA THR A 134 6.63 -0.46 -20.89
C THR A 134 5.16 -0.68 -20.50
N ARG A 135 4.82 -0.49 -19.21
CA ARG A 135 3.46 -0.69 -18.67
C ARG A 135 2.97 0.51 -17.88
N ASP A 136 3.37 1.71 -18.28
CA ASP A 136 3.06 2.96 -17.58
C ASP A 136 3.39 2.93 -16.08
N GLY A 137 4.38 2.14 -15.65
CA GLY A 137 4.78 1.95 -14.25
C GLY A 137 4.02 0.84 -13.50
N LEU A 138 3.08 0.12 -14.13
CA LEU A 138 2.37 -1.00 -13.51
C LEU A 138 3.25 -2.24 -13.41
N LYS A 139 3.21 -2.88 -12.25
CA LYS A 139 3.96 -4.08 -11.91
C LYS A 139 3.03 -5.16 -11.37
N THR A 140 3.49 -6.39 -11.41
CA THR A 140 2.77 -7.52 -10.81
C THR A 140 3.71 -8.35 -9.95
N VAL A 141 3.18 -8.89 -8.85
CA VAL A 141 3.90 -9.76 -7.90
C VAL A 141 2.97 -10.89 -7.48
N THR A 142 3.50 -12.06 -7.13
CA THR A 142 2.66 -13.15 -6.58
C THR A 142 2.17 -12.78 -5.18
N ALA A 143 1.05 -13.36 -4.76
CA ALA A 143 0.50 -13.13 -3.41
C ALA A 143 1.54 -13.42 -2.31
N ASP A 144 2.21 -14.58 -2.39
CA ASP A 144 3.24 -14.98 -1.42
C ASP A 144 4.44 -14.03 -1.40
N ALA A 145 4.90 -13.58 -2.57
CA ALA A 145 6.05 -12.68 -2.64
C ALA A 145 5.73 -11.30 -2.09
N LEU A 146 4.50 -10.80 -2.25
CA LEU A 146 4.08 -9.56 -1.62
C LEU A 146 4.01 -9.70 -0.10
N ILE A 147 3.37 -10.75 0.41
CA ILE A 147 3.32 -11.00 1.86
C ILE A 147 4.73 -11.09 2.44
N ASN A 148 5.63 -11.84 1.79
CA ASN A 148 7.03 -11.93 2.20
C ASN A 148 7.70 -10.55 2.24
N ALA A 149 7.45 -9.70 1.23
CA ALA A 149 8.01 -8.35 1.22
C ALA A 149 7.46 -7.46 2.33
N ILE A 150 6.19 -7.62 2.72
CA ILE A 150 5.60 -6.89 3.85
C ILE A 150 6.24 -7.34 5.16
N ILE A 151 6.23 -8.64 5.45
CA ILE A 151 6.72 -9.17 6.74
C ILE A 151 8.25 -9.08 6.88
N SER A 152 8.98 -8.88 5.78
CA SER A 152 10.43 -8.63 5.80
C SER A 152 10.77 -7.16 6.08
N ASN A 153 9.81 -6.25 5.98
CA ASN A 153 9.99 -4.84 6.28
C ASN A 153 10.29 -4.65 7.78
N GLU A 154 11.04 -3.60 8.13
CA GLU A 154 11.29 -3.21 9.52
C GLU A 154 10.04 -2.64 10.23
N GLU A 155 9.08 -2.14 9.47
CA GLU A 155 7.78 -1.60 9.90
C GLU A 155 6.64 -2.19 9.04
N PRO A 156 6.34 -3.50 9.13
CA PRO A 156 5.34 -4.16 8.30
C PRO A 156 3.95 -3.55 8.52
N ALA A 157 3.36 -3.00 7.46
CA ALA A 157 2.03 -2.43 7.51
C ALA A 157 1.37 -2.33 6.15
N TYR A 158 0.06 -2.15 6.17
CA TYR A 158 -0.72 -1.71 5.03
C TYR A 158 -1.82 -0.74 5.49
N VAL A 159 -2.26 0.10 4.56
CA VAL A 159 -3.33 1.08 4.77
C VAL A 159 -4.46 0.77 3.80
N TRP A 160 -5.62 0.43 4.36
CA TRP A 160 -6.79 -0.15 3.69
C TRP A 160 -8.06 0.59 4.14
#